data_AF-A0A942C017-F1
#
_entry.id   AF-A0A942C017-F1
#
_cell.length_a   1.000
_cell.length_b   1.000
_cell.length_c   1.000
_cell.angle_alpha   90.00
_cell.angle_beta   90.00
_cell.angle_gamma   90.00
#
_symmetry.space_group_name_H-M   'P 1'
#
loop_
_entity.id
_entity.type
_entity.pdbx_description
1 polymer ?
#
loop_
_entity_poly.entity_id
_entity_poly.type
_entity_poly.pdbx_seq_one_letter_code
_entity_poly.pdbx_strand_id
1 'polypeptide(L)'
;MKKFGILALALTISFVMMSTPTLAYHSAAVYQQPPISEAGLAAYTEYYNERDQDKKYEKAKAFLEKFASEDEYWKKGPKAFIAGYELRKVYAKCQEADKTFFGSPNEANLTNFIASCDAWINKSPKPDVYYTTRISLGTGYGVLASFYKDTARGESYTDKALQLLAATAPPEGWKPEDWNNFRKENIGRLTQYQGLYKLRQTPPDNEGAVKFLTNAAAIKEGPAVKDPNTYLLRAEATTAIYTKLNAEYNALSDDDKRGDKGKGLLEQIYPVVEKMANDYARVVALTEGQAPYKAIYDDAKSQCEAFVKFLNKDGNPDDLYKAFKADVSAADAKIKTEESSSTAPPPVAPPTGKGAKAVASGAAGGTAGPSSGGDTKAVGAKTTAPTKKAAPAAKKRK
;
A
#
# COMPACT_ATOMS: atom_id res chain seq x y z
N MET A 1 -25.69 14.26 -10.33
CA MET A 1 -25.43 15.71 -10.50
C MET A 1 -25.79 16.45 -9.22
N LYS A 2 -24.81 16.70 -8.35
CA LYS A 2 -24.90 17.65 -7.23
C LYS A 2 -23.53 18.32 -7.14
N LYS A 3 -23.49 19.60 -7.47
CA LYS A 3 -22.28 20.44 -7.48
C LYS A 3 -22.05 20.89 -6.04
N PHE A 4 -20.97 20.45 -5.41
CA PHE A 4 -20.52 21.04 -4.15
C PHE A 4 -19.63 22.24 -4.46
N GLY A 5 -20.11 23.42 -4.08
CA GLY A 5 -19.40 24.68 -4.18
C GLY A 5 -18.22 24.72 -3.23
N ILE A 6 -17.09 25.20 -3.73
CA ILE A 6 -15.89 25.46 -2.96
C ILE A 6 -16.12 26.79 -2.22
N LEU A 7 -16.34 26.70 -0.91
CA LEU A 7 -16.33 27.83 -0.01
C LEU A 7 -14.87 28.20 0.28
N ALA A 8 -14.41 29.33 -0.27
CA ALA A 8 -13.11 29.90 0.06
C ALA A 8 -13.19 30.55 1.44
N LEU A 9 -12.62 29.90 2.47
CA LEU A 9 -12.50 30.46 3.81
C LEU A 9 -11.25 31.36 3.86
N ALA A 10 -11.45 32.67 3.89
CA ALA A 10 -10.40 33.65 4.12
C ALA A 10 -9.93 33.57 5.58
N LEU A 11 -8.68 33.15 5.79
CA LEU A 11 -8.06 33.11 7.11
C LEU A 11 -7.45 34.49 7.42
N THR A 12 -8.25 35.38 8.02
CA THR A 12 -7.75 36.61 8.64
C THR A 12 -7.03 36.26 9.95
N ILE A 13 -5.70 36.35 9.92
CA ILE A 13 -4.85 36.29 11.12
C ILE A 13 -5.13 37.56 11.94
N SER A 14 -5.99 37.44 12.95
CA SER A 14 -6.20 38.49 13.95
C SER A 14 -5.14 38.32 15.05
N PHE A 15 -4.16 39.20 15.04
CA PHE A 15 -3.18 39.35 16.11
C PHE A 15 -3.89 40.01 17.30
N VAL A 16 -4.29 39.23 18.32
CA VAL A 16 -4.76 39.78 19.60
C VAL A 16 -3.54 40.10 20.44
N MET A 17 -3.18 41.39 20.51
CA MET A 17 -2.27 41.89 21.54
C MET A 17 -3.04 41.93 22.87
N MET A 18 -2.72 41.03 23.79
CA MET A 18 -2.97 41.25 25.21
C MET A 18 -1.69 41.76 25.85
N SER A 19 -1.70 43.04 26.18
CA SER A 19 -0.69 43.76 26.94
C SER A 19 -0.87 43.51 28.44
N THR A 20 0.15 42.94 29.09
CA THR A 20 0.43 43.19 30.51
C THR A 20 1.86 43.75 30.62
N PRO A 21 2.08 44.88 31.30
CA PRO A 21 3.39 45.52 31.34
C PRO A 21 4.23 44.91 32.47
N THR A 22 5.14 44.02 32.13
CA THR A 22 6.31 43.74 32.98
C THR A 22 7.53 44.36 32.31
N LEU A 23 7.89 45.54 32.78
CA LEU A 23 9.16 46.24 32.47
C LEU A 23 10.33 45.38 32.96
N ALA A 24 10.76 44.43 32.14
CA ALA A 24 12.11 43.87 32.21
C ALA A 24 12.87 44.47 31.03
N TYR A 25 13.76 45.43 31.32
CA TYR A 25 14.79 45.89 30.39
C TYR A 25 15.70 44.70 30.04
N HIS A 26 15.32 43.92 29.04
CA HIS A 26 16.28 43.10 28.31
C HIS A 26 17.03 44.08 27.40
N SER A 27 18.25 44.43 27.79
CA SER A 27 19.24 44.96 26.86
C SER A 27 19.27 44.03 25.65
N ALA A 28 18.80 44.51 24.49
CA ALA A 28 19.00 43.82 23.24
C ALA A 28 20.51 43.68 23.05
N ALA A 29 21.03 42.48 23.26
CA ALA A 29 22.39 42.16 22.87
C ALA A 29 22.46 42.44 21.37
N VAL A 30 23.19 43.48 20.98
CA VAL A 30 23.57 43.69 19.59
C VAL A 30 24.40 42.48 19.23
N TYR A 31 23.81 41.53 18.51
CA TYR A 31 24.57 40.42 17.94
C TYR A 31 25.56 41.01 16.94
N GLN A 32 26.76 41.33 17.41
CA GLN A 32 27.88 41.65 16.53
C GLN A 32 28.15 40.41 15.69
N GLN A 33 27.92 40.53 14.39
CA GLN A 33 28.31 39.50 13.45
C GLN A 33 29.83 39.37 13.49
N PRO A 34 30.38 38.15 13.50
CA PRO A 34 31.82 37.97 13.50
C PRO A 34 32.42 38.57 12.22
N PRO A 35 33.67 39.07 12.27
CA PRO A 35 34.32 39.64 11.10
C PRO A 35 34.40 38.60 9.97
N ILE A 36 34.28 39.09 8.74
CA ILE A 36 34.46 38.33 7.50
C ILE A 36 35.33 39.17 6.57
N SER A 37 36.11 38.53 5.70
CA SER A 37 36.87 39.25 4.67
C SER A 37 35.94 40.04 3.74
N GLU A 38 36.42 41.16 3.16
CA GLU A 38 35.62 41.95 2.21
C GLU A 38 35.17 41.11 1.00
N ALA A 39 36.08 40.28 0.46
CA ALA A 39 35.77 39.32 -0.59
C ALA A 39 34.74 38.27 -0.15
N GLY A 40 34.83 37.80 1.11
CA GLY A 40 33.86 36.88 1.70
C GLY A 40 32.48 37.53 1.83
N LEU A 41 32.41 38.77 2.33
CA LEU A 41 31.15 39.51 2.45
C LEU A 41 30.49 39.75 1.08
N ALA A 42 31.28 40.11 0.06
CA ALA A 42 30.79 40.28 -1.30
C ALA A 42 30.21 38.96 -1.84
N ALA A 43 30.95 37.85 -1.73
CA ALA A 43 30.49 36.54 -2.19
C ALA A 43 29.26 36.04 -1.42
N TYR A 44 29.20 36.26 -0.10
CA TYR A 44 28.05 35.93 0.72
C TYR A 44 26.82 36.74 0.29
N THR A 45 27.00 38.04 0.03
CA THR A 45 25.93 38.94 -0.44
C THR A 45 25.39 38.50 -1.80
N GLU A 46 26.27 38.11 -2.73
CA GLU A 46 25.83 37.54 -4.02
C GLU A 46 25.02 36.27 -3.84
N TYR A 47 25.49 35.33 -3.01
CA TYR A 47 24.73 34.13 -2.66
C TYR A 47 23.36 34.48 -2.06
N TYR A 48 23.32 35.43 -1.11
CA TYR A 48 22.12 35.78 -0.38
C TYR A 48 21.06 36.39 -1.31
N ASN A 49 21.49 37.27 -2.21
CA ASN A 49 20.62 38.00 -3.13
C ASN A 49 20.22 37.21 -4.40
N GLU A 50 20.90 36.11 -4.72
CA GLU A 50 20.51 35.25 -5.84
C GLU A 50 19.12 34.65 -5.64
N ARG A 51 18.28 34.75 -6.67
CA ARG A 51 16.88 34.30 -6.66
C ARG A 51 16.69 32.97 -7.37
N ASP A 52 17.49 32.71 -8.40
CA ASP A 52 17.51 31.42 -9.09
C ASP A 52 18.11 30.37 -8.17
N GLN A 53 17.35 29.31 -7.86
CA GLN A 53 17.74 28.34 -6.84
C GLN A 53 18.96 27.51 -7.26
N ASP A 54 19.11 27.22 -8.55
CA ASP A 54 20.22 26.42 -9.07
C ASP A 54 21.50 27.25 -9.05
N LYS A 55 21.44 28.52 -9.47
CA LYS A 55 22.58 29.45 -9.35
C LYS A 55 22.91 29.74 -7.89
N LYS A 56 21.92 29.88 -7.02
CA LYS A 56 22.12 30.08 -5.58
C LYS A 56 22.83 28.89 -4.95
N TYR A 57 22.51 27.67 -5.39
CA TYR A 57 23.18 26.44 -4.96
C TYR A 57 24.65 26.41 -5.39
N GLU A 58 24.95 26.73 -6.65
CA GLU A 58 26.34 26.82 -7.11
C GLU A 58 27.13 27.92 -6.37
N LYS A 59 26.54 29.10 -6.16
CA LYS A 59 27.15 30.19 -5.38
C LYS A 59 27.38 29.81 -3.92
N ALA A 60 26.44 29.09 -3.30
CA ALA A 60 26.58 28.60 -1.93
C ALA A 60 27.75 27.62 -1.80
N LYS A 61 27.90 26.68 -2.74
CA LYS A 61 29.03 25.73 -2.78
C LYS A 61 30.35 26.46 -2.99
N ALA A 62 30.41 27.35 -3.98
CA ALA A 62 31.60 28.15 -4.27
C ALA A 62 32.01 29.01 -3.07
N PHE A 63 31.05 29.57 -2.33
CA PHE A 63 31.34 30.28 -1.08
C PHE A 63 31.98 29.36 -0.05
N LEU A 64 31.40 28.18 0.23
CA LEU A 64 31.94 27.26 1.23
C LEU A 64 33.31 26.68 0.84
N GLU A 65 33.58 26.51 -0.45
CA GLU A 65 34.86 26.04 -0.95
C GLU A 65 35.93 27.12 -0.83
N LYS A 66 35.65 28.33 -1.35
CA LYS A 66 36.62 29.44 -1.39
C LYS A 66 36.88 30.07 -0.03
N PHE A 67 35.88 30.05 0.85
CA PHE A 67 35.89 30.70 2.16
C PHE A 67 35.74 29.69 3.30
N ALA A 68 36.36 28.52 3.16
CA ALA A 68 36.29 27.43 4.13
C ALA A 68 36.78 27.82 5.54
N SER A 69 37.71 28.77 5.63
CA SER A 69 38.29 29.30 6.87
C SER A 69 37.44 30.37 7.57
N GLU A 70 36.38 30.89 6.92
CA GLU A 70 35.51 31.89 7.55
C GLU A 70 34.74 31.31 8.73
N ASP A 71 34.27 32.19 9.61
CA ASP A 71 33.52 31.80 10.81
C ASP A 71 32.28 30.96 10.49
N GLU A 72 31.96 30.02 11.38
CA GLU A 72 30.80 29.11 11.20
C GLU A 72 29.48 29.88 11.08
N TYR A 73 29.37 31.07 11.68
CA TYR A 73 28.24 31.98 11.52
C TYR A 73 27.91 32.23 10.03
N TRP A 74 28.92 32.54 9.22
CA TRP A 74 28.76 32.83 7.79
C TRP A 74 28.54 31.57 6.96
N LYS A 75 29.08 30.43 7.40
CA LYS A 75 28.91 29.14 6.71
C LYS A 75 27.55 28.50 6.97
N LYS A 76 26.90 28.79 8.10
CA LYS A 76 25.63 28.19 8.51
C LYS A 76 24.52 28.37 7.48
N GLY A 77 24.37 29.58 6.94
CA GLY A 77 23.36 29.90 5.92
C GLY A 77 23.52 29.07 4.64
N PRO A 78 24.67 29.17 3.94
CA PRO A 78 24.98 28.37 2.76
C PRO A 78 24.88 26.86 2.99
N LYS A 79 25.40 26.35 4.11
CA LYS A 79 25.28 24.92 4.49
C LYS A 79 23.83 24.48 4.61
N ALA A 80 23.01 25.23 5.34
CA ALA A 80 21.59 24.94 5.50
C ALA A 80 20.83 25.01 4.18
N PHE A 81 21.17 25.99 3.32
CA PHE A 81 20.57 26.12 1.99
C PHE A 81 20.91 24.93 1.09
N ILE A 82 22.19 24.52 1.01
CA ILE A 82 22.65 23.35 0.24
C ILE A 82 21.91 22.10 0.70
N ALA A 83 21.90 21.84 2.02
CA ALA A 83 21.23 20.68 2.59
C ALA A 83 19.72 20.67 2.25
N GLY A 84 19.03 21.80 2.42
CA GLY A 84 17.61 21.91 2.10
C GLY A 84 17.31 21.81 0.60
N TYR A 85 18.15 22.38 -0.25
CA TYR A 85 18.02 22.31 -1.70
C TYR A 85 18.22 20.88 -2.21
N GLU A 86 19.26 20.18 -1.77
CA GLU A 86 19.50 18.78 -2.12
C GLU A 86 18.38 17.87 -1.63
N LEU A 87 17.90 18.08 -0.39
CA LEU A 87 16.78 17.34 0.17
C LEU A 87 15.50 17.53 -0.67
N ARG A 88 15.20 18.76 -1.10
CA ARG A 88 14.06 19.05 -2.00
C ARG A 88 14.18 18.38 -3.37
N LYS A 89 15.38 18.30 -3.96
CA LYS A 89 15.58 17.59 -5.24
C LYS A 89 15.31 16.10 -5.10
N VAL A 90 15.79 15.49 -4.02
CA VAL A 90 15.55 14.08 -3.73
C VAL A 90 14.06 13.81 -3.48
N TYR A 91 13.39 14.69 -2.73
CA TYR A 91 11.93 14.65 -2.55
C TYR A 91 11.18 14.70 -3.88
N ALA A 92 11.47 15.70 -4.73
CA ALA A 92 10.80 15.87 -6.01
C ALA A 92 11.00 14.65 -6.93
N LYS A 93 12.19 14.05 -6.92
CA LYS A 93 12.47 12.81 -7.67
C LYS A 93 11.65 11.63 -7.14
N CYS A 94 11.58 11.45 -5.83
CA CYS A 94 10.75 10.42 -5.20
C CYS A 94 9.26 10.63 -5.53
N GLN A 95 8.75 11.85 -5.43
CA GLN A 95 7.36 12.19 -5.75
C GLN A 95 7.01 11.91 -7.23
N GLU A 96 7.88 12.27 -8.17
CA GLU A 96 7.64 11.98 -9.59
C GLU A 96 7.71 10.48 -9.89
N ALA A 97 8.63 9.75 -9.24
CA ALA A 97 8.74 8.30 -9.40
C ALA A 97 7.51 7.57 -8.81
N ASP A 98 7.01 8.01 -7.65
CA ASP A 98 5.75 7.55 -7.04
C ASP A 98 4.58 7.75 -8.01
N LYS A 99 4.41 8.97 -8.51
CA LYS A 99 3.37 9.30 -9.48
C LYS A 99 3.47 8.46 -10.75
N THR A 100 4.68 8.28 -11.28
CA THR A 100 4.94 7.49 -12.48
C THR A 100 4.55 6.03 -12.28
N PHE A 101 4.97 5.43 -11.17
CA PHE A 101 4.64 4.04 -10.86
C PHE A 101 3.14 3.83 -10.66
N PHE A 102 2.47 4.62 -9.82
CA PHE A 102 1.04 4.45 -9.57
C PHE A 102 0.17 4.89 -10.76
N GLY A 103 0.70 5.67 -11.69
CA GLY A 103 0.03 6.00 -12.97
C GLY A 103 0.21 4.94 -14.06
N SER A 104 1.31 4.18 -14.05
CA SER A 104 1.58 3.09 -14.99
C SER A 104 2.42 1.99 -14.33
N PRO A 105 1.78 1.09 -13.55
CA PRO A 105 2.52 0.09 -12.78
C PRO A 105 3.20 -0.95 -13.67
N ASN A 106 4.52 -1.07 -13.53
CA ASN A 106 5.35 -2.13 -14.12
C ASN A 106 6.67 -2.24 -13.33
N GLU A 107 7.48 -3.25 -13.64
CA GLU A 107 8.72 -3.55 -12.91
C GLU A 107 9.76 -2.42 -12.99
N ALA A 108 9.93 -1.81 -14.17
CA ALA A 108 10.88 -0.71 -14.35
C ALA A 108 10.48 0.52 -13.54
N ASN A 109 9.20 0.88 -13.58
CA ASN A 109 8.66 2.01 -12.81
C ASN A 109 8.71 1.74 -11.30
N LEU A 110 8.43 0.51 -10.85
CA LEU A 110 8.56 0.13 -9.44
C LEU A 110 10.01 0.23 -8.98
N THR A 111 10.95 -0.28 -9.76
CA THR A 111 12.39 -0.21 -9.44
C THR A 111 12.86 1.23 -9.31
N ASN A 112 12.46 2.11 -10.24
CA ASN A 112 12.78 3.54 -10.16
C ASN A 112 12.12 4.23 -8.96
N PHE A 113 10.86 3.87 -8.65
CA PHE A 113 10.15 4.38 -7.48
C PHE A 113 10.86 4.02 -6.18
N ILE A 114 11.19 2.75 -5.99
CA ILE A 114 11.91 2.27 -4.81
C ILE A 114 13.26 2.99 -4.69
N ALA A 115 14.07 3.02 -5.76
CA ALA A 115 15.39 3.63 -5.72
C ALA A 115 15.33 5.14 -5.42
N SER A 116 14.37 5.86 -6.01
CA SER A 116 14.21 7.30 -5.80
C SER A 116 13.73 7.62 -4.38
N CYS A 117 12.83 6.80 -3.83
CA CYS A 117 12.28 7.04 -2.50
C CYS A 117 13.15 6.48 -1.38
N ASP A 118 13.97 5.46 -1.60
CA ASP A 118 15.04 5.09 -0.66
C ASP A 118 16.02 6.26 -0.44
N ALA A 119 16.38 6.97 -1.51
CA ALA A 119 17.22 8.15 -1.41
C ALA A 119 16.58 9.25 -0.55
N TRP A 120 15.25 9.43 -0.66
CA TRP A 120 14.50 10.35 0.19
C TRP A 120 14.46 9.88 1.63
N ILE A 121 13.98 8.66 1.87
CA ILE A 121 13.82 8.06 3.19
C ILE A 121 15.14 8.15 3.96
N ASN A 122 16.28 7.89 3.31
CA ASN A 122 17.60 7.94 3.97
C ASN A 122 18.07 9.34 4.35
N LYS A 123 17.53 10.41 3.72
CA LYS A 123 17.94 11.80 3.97
C LYS A 123 16.89 12.64 4.70
N SER A 124 15.63 12.22 4.70
CA SER A 124 14.53 12.96 5.31
C SER A 124 14.60 12.93 6.84
N PRO A 125 13.98 13.91 7.51
CA PRO A 125 13.63 13.77 8.92
C PRO A 125 12.89 12.44 9.15
N LYS A 126 13.20 11.78 10.26
CA LYS A 126 12.67 10.47 10.63
C LYS A 126 11.54 10.62 11.67
N PRO A 127 10.53 9.73 11.66
CA PRO A 127 10.33 8.64 10.69
C PRO A 127 9.61 9.09 9.39
N ASP A 128 10.02 8.55 8.24
CA ASP A 128 9.25 8.69 6.99
C ASP A 128 8.19 7.58 6.92
N VAL A 129 6.96 7.92 7.28
CA VAL A 129 5.84 6.96 7.26
C VAL A 129 5.22 6.82 5.88
N TYR A 130 5.13 7.94 5.14
CA TYR A 130 4.39 7.98 3.87
C TYR A 130 5.07 7.14 2.79
N TYR A 131 6.34 7.40 2.44
CA TYR A 131 6.97 6.68 1.34
C TYR A 131 7.37 5.27 1.73
N THR A 132 7.70 5.00 2.99
CA THR A 132 7.85 3.62 3.49
C THR A 132 6.57 2.80 3.22
N THR A 133 5.40 3.36 3.55
CA THR A 133 4.10 2.71 3.30
C THR A 133 3.83 2.58 1.81
N ARG A 134 4.06 3.63 1.02
CA ARG A 134 3.82 3.62 -0.44
C ARG A 134 4.70 2.61 -1.18
N ILE A 135 5.97 2.47 -0.79
CA ILE A 135 6.86 1.44 -1.33
C ILE A 135 6.31 0.04 -1.04
N SER A 136 5.90 -0.22 0.20
CA SER A 136 5.28 -1.50 0.56
C SER A 136 4.02 -1.80 -0.26
N LEU A 137 3.14 -0.80 -0.46
CA LEU A 137 1.99 -0.95 -1.35
C LEU A 137 2.41 -1.30 -2.79
N GLY A 138 3.45 -0.64 -3.30
CA GLY A 138 3.94 -0.86 -4.65
C GLY A 138 4.58 -2.23 -4.86
N THR A 139 5.40 -2.70 -3.92
CA THR A 139 5.98 -4.05 -3.97
C THR A 139 4.91 -5.12 -3.81
N GLY A 140 3.93 -4.93 -2.92
CA GLY A 140 2.81 -5.85 -2.73
C GLY A 140 1.94 -5.96 -3.98
N TYR A 141 1.61 -4.82 -4.61
CA TYR A 141 0.95 -4.79 -5.90
C TYR A 141 1.77 -5.50 -7.00
N GLY A 142 3.08 -5.26 -7.05
CA GLY A 142 3.96 -5.88 -8.04
C GLY A 142 4.05 -7.40 -7.93
N VAL A 143 4.08 -7.93 -6.69
CA VAL A 143 4.02 -9.38 -6.45
C VAL A 143 2.65 -9.92 -6.85
N LEU A 144 1.56 -9.23 -6.50
CA LEU A 144 0.21 -9.65 -6.86
C LEU A 144 0.01 -9.72 -8.37
N ALA A 145 0.49 -8.69 -9.08
CA ALA A 145 0.49 -8.59 -10.54
C ALA A 145 1.59 -9.44 -11.23
N SER A 146 2.40 -10.17 -10.45
CA SER A 146 3.45 -11.08 -10.93
C SER A 146 4.59 -10.45 -11.74
N PHE A 147 4.78 -9.13 -11.70
CA PHE A 147 5.93 -8.46 -12.33
C PHE A 147 7.07 -8.14 -11.36
N TYR A 148 6.89 -8.34 -10.05
CA TYR A 148 7.92 -8.15 -9.04
C TYR A 148 8.10 -9.44 -8.25
N LYS A 149 9.35 -9.90 -8.09
CA LYS A 149 9.67 -11.22 -7.52
C LYS A 149 10.44 -11.18 -6.21
N ASP A 150 10.96 -10.01 -5.82
CA ASP A 150 11.74 -9.84 -4.60
C ASP A 150 10.80 -9.70 -3.39
N THR A 151 10.27 -10.84 -2.95
CA THR A 151 9.33 -10.92 -1.82
C THR A 151 9.99 -10.53 -0.50
N ALA A 152 11.28 -10.83 -0.31
CA ALA A 152 12.03 -10.47 0.90
C ALA A 152 12.14 -8.94 1.07
N ARG A 153 12.44 -8.21 -0.01
CA ARG A 153 12.44 -6.75 0.02
C ARG A 153 11.04 -6.19 0.24
N GLY A 154 10.03 -6.77 -0.42
CA GLY A 154 8.62 -6.41 -0.20
C GLY A 154 8.20 -6.57 1.26
N GLU A 155 8.51 -7.71 1.86
CA GLU A 155 8.27 -8.03 3.27
C GLU A 155 8.96 -7.00 4.18
N SER A 156 10.25 -6.70 3.96
CA SER A 156 11.00 -5.74 4.77
C SER A 156 10.39 -4.34 4.81
N TYR A 157 9.92 -3.80 3.68
CA TYR A 157 9.21 -2.51 3.69
C TYR A 157 7.86 -2.60 4.38
N THR A 158 7.18 -3.72 4.23
CA THR A 158 5.86 -3.94 4.81
C THR A 158 5.92 -4.03 6.32
N ASP A 159 6.91 -4.74 6.87
CA ASP A 159 7.18 -4.77 8.32
C ASP A 159 7.47 -3.38 8.87
N LYS A 160 8.37 -2.64 8.20
CA LYS A 160 8.69 -1.25 8.59
C LYS A 160 7.45 -0.36 8.56
N ALA A 161 6.65 -0.44 7.49
CA ALA A 161 5.42 0.34 7.36
C ALA A 161 4.42 0.00 8.48
N LEU A 162 4.18 -1.29 8.75
CA LEU A 162 3.30 -1.73 9.84
C LEU A 162 3.81 -1.28 11.21
N GLN A 163 5.12 -1.34 11.47
CA GLN A 163 5.72 -0.83 12.70
C GLN A 163 5.48 0.68 12.87
N LEU A 164 5.65 1.45 11.80
CA LEU A 164 5.39 2.91 11.82
C LEU A 164 3.90 3.23 12.00
N LEU A 165 3.00 2.39 11.47
CA LEU A 165 1.55 2.54 11.58
C LEU A 165 0.96 1.98 12.89
N ALA A 166 1.77 1.32 13.72
CA ALA A 166 1.32 0.80 15.01
C ALA A 166 0.93 1.92 15.98
N ALA A 167 1.62 3.06 15.92
CA ALA A 167 1.36 4.21 16.77
C ALA A 167 -0.03 4.80 16.52
N THR A 168 -0.79 5.04 17.59
CA THR A 168 -2.12 5.68 17.51
C THR A 168 -2.02 7.21 17.45
N ALA A 169 -0.97 7.79 18.05
CA ALA A 169 -0.68 9.21 17.94
C ALA A 169 -0.13 9.56 16.56
N PRO A 170 -0.52 10.70 15.96
CA PRO A 170 0.01 11.14 14.69
C PRO A 170 1.50 11.53 14.80
N PRO A 171 2.31 11.28 13.77
CA PRO A 171 3.65 11.86 13.69
C PRO A 171 3.56 13.40 13.53
N GLU A 172 4.68 14.08 13.77
CA GLU A 172 4.76 15.53 13.63
C GLU A 172 4.29 16.00 12.25
N GLY A 173 3.49 17.08 12.23
CA GLY A 173 2.92 17.65 11.00
C GLY A 173 1.66 16.95 10.47
N TRP A 174 1.23 15.83 11.06
CA TRP A 174 -0.02 15.16 10.69
C TRP A 174 -1.17 15.57 11.61
N LYS A 175 -2.35 15.78 11.01
CA LYS A 175 -3.59 15.92 11.77
C LYS A 175 -4.05 14.55 12.28
N PRO A 176 -4.64 14.44 13.49
CA PRO A 176 -5.11 13.18 14.03
C PRO A 176 -6.09 12.43 13.10
N GLU A 177 -6.99 13.16 12.43
CA GLU A 177 -7.98 12.58 11.52
C GLU A 177 -7.33 11.99 10.26
N ASP A 178 -6.41 12.73 9.65
CA ASP A 178 -5.66 12.30 8.47
C ASP A 178 -4.81 11.05 8.79
N TRP A 179 -4.18 11.04 9.97
CA TRP A 179 -3.41 9.90 10.45
C TRP A 179 -4.26 8.65 10.67
N ASN A 180 -5.41 8.82 11.34
CA ASN A 180 -6.33 7.71 11.58
C ASN A 180 -6.89 7.15 10.26
N ASN A 181 -7.26 8.00 9.31
CA ASN A 181 -7.69 7.58 7.99
C ASN A 181 -6.56 6.84 7.25
N PHE A 182 -5.34 7.37 7.27
CA PHE A 182 -4.19 6.73 6.67
C PHE A 182 -3.93 5.33 7.26
N ARG A 183 -4.02 5.17 8.58
CA ARG A 183 -3.88 3.86 9.24
C ARG A 183 -4.98 2.88 8.81
N LYS A 184 -6.24 3.32 8.82
CA LYS A 184 -7.40 2.50 8.43
C LYS A 184 -7.28 1.98 6.99
N GLU A 185 -6.85 2.84 6.06
CA GLU A 185 -6.69 2.49 4.66
C GLU A 185 -5.53 1.51 4.41
N ASN A 186 -4.47 1.57 5.21
CA ASN A 186 -3.23 0.86 4.90
C ASN A 186 -3.01 -0.42 5.70
N ILE A 187 -3.27 -0.46 7.01
CA ILE A 187 -2.86 -1.59 7.88
C ILE A 187 -3.42 -2.92 7.37
N GLY A 188 -4.70 -2.96 7.00
CA GLY A 188 -5.33 -4.18 6.46
C GLY A 188 -4.67 -4.64 5.16
N ARG A 189 -4.38 -3.73 4.23
CA ARG A 189 -3.76 -4.05 2.94
C ARG A 189 -2.30 -4.46 3.08
N LEU A 190 -1.54 -3.82 3.96
CA LEU A 190 -0.17 -4.22 4.27
C LEU A 190 -0.13 -5.62 4.91
N THR A 191 -1.09 -5.92 5.78
CA THR A 191 -1.24 -7.26 6.39
C THR A 191 -1.65 -8.31 5.35
N GLN A 192 -2.49 -7.95 4.37
CA GLN A 192 -2.78 -8.81 3.22
C GLN A 192 -1.50 -9.12 2.42
N TYR A 193 -0.65 -8.10 2.17
CA TYR A 193 0.61 -8.29 1.45
C TYR A 193 1.65 -9.11 2.22
N GLN A 194 1.71 -9.02 3.55
CA GLN A 194 2.49 -9.97 4.36
C GLN A 194 2.11 -11.42 4.02
N GLY A 195 0.81 -11.74 3.99
CA GLY A 195 0.35 -13.06 3.60
C GLY A 195 0.70 -13.43 2.16
N LEU A 196 0.61 -12.49 1.22
CA LEU A 196 1.04 -12.68 -0.16
C LEU A 196 2.53 -13.01 -0.27
N TYR A 197 3.41 -12.33 0.47
CA TYR A 197 4.84 -12.63 0.44
C TYR A 197 5.13 -14.02 1.01
N LYS A 198 4.49 -14.43 2.10
CA LYS A 198 4.60 -15.80 2.63
C LYS A 198 4.16 -16.86 1.63
N LEU A 199 3.11 -16.57 0.86
CA LEU A 199 2.63 -17.47 -0.18
C LEU A 199 3.55 -17.53 -1.42
N ARG A 200 4.30 -16.46 -1.70
CA ARG A 200 5.11 -16.31 -2.94
C ARG A 200 6.61 -16.46 -2.73
N GLN A 201 7.09 -16.47 -1.49
CA GLN A 201 8.48 -16.75 -1.17
C GLN A 201 8.83 -18.23 -1.49
N THR A 202 10.12 -18.54 -1.50
CA THR A 202 10.62 -19.90 -1.80
C THR A 202 11.46 -20.41 -0.64
N PRO A 203 11.08 -21.53 0.03
CA PRO A 203 9.81 -22.27 -0.13
C PRO A 203 8.59 -21.48 0.41
N PRO A 204 7.38 -21.69 -0.13
CA PRO A 204 6.17 -21.04 0.39
C PRO A 204 5.90 -21.40 1.86
N ASP A 205 5.45 -20.42 2.64
CA ASP A 205 4.94 -20.58 4.01
C ASP A 205 3.41 -20.41 4.00
N ASN A 206 2.70 -21.52 3.75
CA ASN A 206 1.25 -21.49 3.56
C ASN A 206 0.51 -21.21 4.88
N GLU A 207 0.97 -21.76 5.99
CA GLU A 207 0.42 -21.54 7.32
C GLU A 207 0.58 -20.07 7.74
N GLY A 208 1.77 -19.50 7.53
CA GLY A 208 2.02 -18.07 7.73
C GLY A 208 1.15 -17.19 6.84
N ALA A 209 1.00 -17.56 5.56
CA ALA A 209 0.11 -16.85 4.63
C ALA A 209 -1.35 -16.85 5.13
N VAL A 210 -1.88 -18.02 5.53
CA VAL A 210 -3.24 -18.15 6.08
C VAL A 210 -3.41 -17.27 7.33
N LYS A 211 -2.41 -17.23 8.21
CA LYS A 211 -2.45 -16.40 9.43
C LYS A 211 -2.57 -14.92 9.09
N PHE A 212 -1.68 -14.40 8.24
CA PHE A 212 -1.72 -12.98 7.86
C PHE A 212 -2.99 -12.61 7.09
N LEU A 213 -3.45 -13.44 6.15
CA LEU A 213 -4.67 -13.17 5.39
C LEU A 213 -5.92 -13.23 6.28
N THR A 214 -5.93 -14.08 7.31
CA THR A 214 -6.98 -14.09 8.34
C THR A 214 -6.96 -12.80 9.16
N ASN A 215 -5.78 -12.33 9.57
CA ASN A 215 -5.64 -11.06 10.28
C ASN A 215 -6.07 -9.87 9.41
N ALA A 216 -5.74 -9.89 8.11
CA ALA A 216 -6.16 -8.87 7.16
C ALA A 216 -7.70 -8.80 7.03
N ALA A 217 -8.36 -9.97 6.95
CA ALA A 217 -9.82 -10.06 6.93
C ALA A 217 -10.47 -9.66 8.27
N ALA A 218 -9.77 -9.75 9.39
CA ALA A 218 -10.27 -9.34 10.70
C ALA A 218 -10.31 -7.80 10.87
N ILE A 219 -9.58 -7.05 10.04
CA ILE A 219 -9.55 -5.57 10.08
C ILE A 219 -10.76 -5.03 9.32
N LYS A 220 -11.92 -4.99 10.00
CA LYS A 220 -13.24 -4.69 9.40
C LYS A 220 -13.37 -3.30 8.77
N GLU A 221 -12.60 -2.33 9.27
CA GLU A 221 -12.62 -0.95 8.75
C GLU A 221 -11.69 -0.74 7.55
N GLY A 222 -10.82 -1.71 7.25
CA GLY A 222 -9.82 -1.58 6.19
C GLY A 222 -10.30 -2.13 4.85
N PRO A 223 -9.64 -1.78 3.74
CA PRO A 223 -10.04 -2.22 2.41
C PRO A 223 -9.81 -3.72 2.18
N ALA A 224 -8.91 -4.36 2.93
CA ALA A 224 -8.57 -5.77 2.73
C ALA A 224 -9.74 -6.73 2.98
N VAL A 225 -10.64 -6.43 3.93
CA VAL A 225 -11.83 -7.27 4.19
C VAL A 225 -12.83 -7.27 3.04
N LYS A 226 -12.79 -6.24 2.18
CA LYS A 226 -13.66 -6.12 0.99
C LYS A 226 -12.92 -6.44 -0.31
N ASP A 227 -11.65 -6.84 -0.21
CA ASP A 227 -10.83 -7.20 -1.35
C ASP A 227 -10.95 -8.72 -1.59
N PRO A 228 -11.50 -9.17 -2.73
CA PRO A 228 -11.65 -10.60 -3.02
C PRO A 228 -10.31 -11.34 -3.00
N ASN A 229 -9.18 -10.66 -3.27
CA ASN A 229 -7.86 -11.28 -3.21
C ASN A 229 -7.49 -11.75 -1.80
N THR A 230 -8.01 -11.12 -0.74
CA THR A 230 -7.73 -11.57 0.65
C THR A 230 -8.20 -13.00 0.85
N TYR A 231 -9.42 -13.30 0.40
CA TYR A 231 -10.03 -14.62 0.55
C TYR A 231 -9.53 -15.62 -0.50
N LEU A 232 -9.28 -15.16 -1.73
CA LEU A 232 -8.73 -16.01 -2.79
C LEU A 232 -7.30 -16.48 -2.46
N LEU A 233 -6.42 -15.58 -2.00
CA LEU A 233 -5.07 -15.94 -1.56
C LEU A 233 -5.11 -16.85 -0.31
N ARG A 234 -6.11 -16.66 0.57
CA ARG A 234 -6.28 -17.50 1.76
C ARG A 234 -6.73 -18.90 1.38
N ALA A 235 -7.65 -19.01 0.43
CA ALA A 235 -8.06 -20.28 -0.16
C ALA A 235 -6.90 -20.97 -0.88
N GLU A 236 -6.06 -20.23 -1.62
CA GLU A 236 -4.87 -20.78 -2.28
C GLU A 236 -3.88 -21.39 -1.28
N ALA A 237 -3.53 -20.64 -0.23
CA ALA A 237 -2.66 -21.13 0.84
C ALA A 237 -3.28 -22.34 1.56
N THR A 238 -4.59 -22.30 1.83
CA THR A 238 -5.33 -23.40 2.46
C THR A 238 -5.40 -24.64 1.56
N THR A 239 -5.49 -24.46 0.23
CA THR A 239 -5.46 -25.54 -0.76
C THR A 239 -4.12 -26.28 -0.75
N ALA A 240 -3.01 -25.56 -0.57
CA ALA A 240 -1.69 -26.19 -0.46
C ALA A 240 -1.58 -27.07 0.80
N ILE A 241 -2.10 -26.60 1.94
CA ILE A 241 -2.18 -27.37 3.19
C ILE A 241 -3.05 -28.61 2.99
N TYR A 242 -4.24 -28.44 2.41
CA TYR A 242 -5.14 -29.54 2.07
C TYR A 242 -4.45 -30.59 1.18
N THR A 243 -3.74 -30.15 0.14
CA THR A 243 -3.08 -31.05 -0.81
C THR A 243 -2.05 -31.93 -0.11
N LYS A 244 -1.29 -31.39 0.83
CA LYS A 244 -0.34 -32.15 1.66
C LYS A 244 -1.07 -33.19 2.52
N LEU A 245 -2.07 -32.77 3.29
CA LEU A 245 -2.84 -33.68 4.16
C LEU A 245 -3.53 -34.78 3.36
N ASN A 246 -4.08 -34.44 2.20
CA ASN A 246 -4.74 -35.41 1.32
C ASN A 246 -3.74 -36.40 0.72
N ALA A 247 -2.53 -35.97 0.38
CA ALA A 247 -1.47 -36.87 -0.07
C ALA A 247 -1.04 -37.84 1.05
N GLU A 248 -0.89 -37.35 2.29
CA GLU A 248 -0.60 -38.19 3.45
C GLU A 248 -1.71 -39.23 3.68
N TYR A 249 -2.98 -38.84 3.59
CA TYR A 249 -4.10 -39.77 3.73
C TYR A 249 -4.10 -40.82 2.61
N ASN A 250 -3.89 -40.40 1.36
CA ASN A 250 -3.94 -41.31 0.21
C ASN A 250 -2.79 -42.33 0.20
N ALA A 251 -1.65 -41.98 0.79
CA ALA A 251 -0.50 -42.86 0.96
C ALA A 251 -0.70 -43.94 2.04
N LEU A 252 -1.73 -43.84 2.88
CA LEU A 252 -2.07 -44.87 3.86
C LEU A 252 -2.55 -46.15 3.17
N SER A 253 -2.26 -47.29 3.81
CA SER A 253 -2.88 -48.59 3.46
C SER A 253 -4.40 -48.54 3.71
N ASP A 254 -5.17 -49.44 3.08
CA ASP A 254 -6.62 -49.50 3.28
C ASP A 254 -7.01 -49.77 4.74
N ASP A 255 -6.16 -50.48 5.49
CA ASP A 255 -6.37 -50.72 6.92
C ASP A 255 -6.07 -49.48 7.75
N ASP A 256 -4.97 -48.77 7.46
CA ASP A 256 -4.64 -47.51 8.14
C ASP A 256 -5.66 -46.39 7.84
N LYS A 257 -6.23 -46.35 6.63
CA LYS A 257 -7.31 -45.41 6.26
C LYS A 257 -8.57 -45.60 7.10
N ARG A 258 -8.89 -46.85 7.45
CA ARG A 258 -10.06 -47.21 8.28
C ARG A 258 -9.76 -47.13 9.79
N GLY A 259 -8.47 -47.20 10.15
CA GLY A 259 -7.99 -47.08 11.52
C GLY A 259 -7.85 -45.65 12.03
N ASP A 260 -7.25 -45.50 13.21
CA ASP A 260 -7.14 -44.22 13.91
C ASP A 260 -6.28 -43.19 13.16
N LYS A 261 -5.29 -43.65 12.38
CA LYS A 261 -4.46 -42.76 11.55
C LYS A 261 -5.30 -42.06 10.47
N GLY A 262 -6.11 -42.83 9.74
CA GLY A 262 -7.00 -42.27 8.72
C GLY A 262 -8.01 -41.30 9.32
N LYS A 263 -8.62 -41.66 10.45
CA LYS A 263 -9.53 -40.76 11.19
C LYS A 263 -8.84 -39.46 11.61
N GLY A 264 -7.66 -39.54 12.20
CA GLY A 264 -6.90 -38.35 12.64
C GLY A 264 -6.47 -37.43 11.49
N LEU A 265 -6.25 -37.96 10.28
CA LEU A 265 -6.02 -37.13 9.09
C LEU A 265 -7.33 -36.51 8.57
N LEU A 266 -8.43 -37.25 8.57
CA LEU A 266 -9.74 -36.72 8.17
C LEU A 266 -10.19 -35.58 9.10
N GLU A 267 -9.98 -35.71 10.41
CA GLU A 267 -10.23 -34.65 11.41
C GLU A 267 -9.45 -33.36 11.12
N GLN A 268 -8.30 -33.45 10.46
CA GLN A 268 -7.53 -32.29 10.01
C GLN A 268 -8.00 -31.78 8.63
N ILE A 269 -8.38 -32.68 7.73
CA ILE A 269 -8.83 -32.33 6.37
C ILE A 269 -10.17 -31.61 6.40
N TYR A 270 -11.15 -32.07 7.17
CA TYR A 270 -12.51 -31.51 7.14
C TYR A 270 -12.56 -30.01 7.49
N PRO A 271 -11.92 -29.52 8.57
CA PRO A 271 -11.88 -28.09 8.87
C PRO A 271 -11.20 -27.25 7.78
N VAL A 272 -10.17 -27.80 7.12
CA VAL A 272 -9.47 -27.13 6.02
C VAL A 272 -10.40 -26.99 4.81
N VAL A 273 -11.19 -28.02 4.49
CA VAL A 273 -12.17 -27.95 3.41
C VAL A 273 -13.35 -27.02 3.75
N GLU A 274 -13.85 -27.05 4.98
CA GLU A 274 -14.86 -26.11 5.47
C GLU A 274 -14.40 -24.66 5.31
N LYS A 275 -13.14 -24.38 5.66
CA LYS A 275 -12.54 -23.05 5.48
C LYS A 275 -12.46 -22.64 4.01
N MET A 276 -12.04 -23.53 3.11
CA MET A 276 -12.01 -23.24 1.67
C MET A 276 -13.40 -22.92 1.13
N ALA A 277 -14.43 -23.70 1.50
CA ALA A 277 -15.81 -23.43 1.10
C ALA A 277 -16.27 -22.02 1.52
N ASN A 278 -15.98 -21.64 2.76
CA ASN A 278 -16.29 -20.31 3.30
C ASN A 278 -15.51 -19.19 2.59
N ASP A 279 -14.23 -19.40 2.26
CA ASP A 279 -13.41 -18.42 1.53
C ASP A 279 -13.92 -18.20 0.11
N TYR A 280 -14.19 -19.27 -0.64
CA TYR A 280 -14.74 -19.16 -1.98
C TYR A 280 -16.14 -18.53 -1.97
N ALA A 281 -16.98 -18.80 -0.96
CA ALA A 281 -18.27 -18.13 -0.81
C ALA A 281 -18.12 -16.61 -0.60
N ARG A 282 -17.11 -16.15 0.14
CA ARG A 282 -16.79 -14.72 0.28
C ARG A 282 -16.30 -14.11 -1.03
N VAL A 283 -15.48 -14.84 -1.79
CA VAL A 283 -15.05 -14.40 -3.13
C VAL A 283 -16.26 -14.23 -4.05
N VAL A 284 -17.19 -15.19 -4.07
CA VAL A 284 -18.46 -15.09 -4.82
C VAL A 284 -19.25 -13.85 -4.40
N ALA A 285 -19.43 -13.63 -3.09
CA ALA A 285 -20.15 -12.47 -2.56
C ALA A 285 -19.51 -11.13 -2.98
N LEU A 286 -18.18 -11.05 -3.00
CA LEU A 286 -17.44 -9.84 -3.36
C LEU A 286 -17.33 -9.59 -4.87
N THR A 287 -17.47 -10.62 -5.70
CA THR A 287 -17.23 -10.52 -7.15
C THR A 287 -18.51 -10.60 -7.99
N GLU A 288 -19.64 -10.96 -7.39
CA GLU A 288 -20.92 -11.06 -8.08
C GLU A 288 -21.29 -9.76 -8.80
N GLY A 289 -21.69 -9.89 -10.08
CA GLY A 289 -22.13 -8.77 -10.90
C GLY A 289 -21.00 -7.83 -11.35
N GLN A 290 -19.75 -8.07 -10.96
CA GLN A 290 -18.63 -7.23 -11.32
C GLN A 290 -17.91 -7.77 -12.57
N ALA A 291 -18.11 -7.09 -13.71
CA ALA A 291 -17.55 -7.52 -15.00
C ALA A 291 -16.03 -7.82 -14.98
N PRO A 292 -15.17 -7.04 -14.29
CA PRO A 292 -13.74 -7.34 -14.22
C PRO A 292 -13.40 -8.66 -13.50
N TYR A 293 -14.32 -9.16 -12.67
CA TYR A 293 -14.12 -10.35 -11.85
C TYR A 293 -14.93 -11.56 -12.32
N LYS A 294 -15.58 -11.52 -13.49
CA LYS A 294 -16.45 -12.61 -13.93
C LYS A 294 -15.78 -13.99 -13.88
N ALA A 295 -14.53 -14.09 -14.35
CA ALA A 295 -13.80 -15.35 -14.32
C ALA A 295 -13.49 -15.84 -12.89
N ILE A 296 -13.17 -14.91 -11.98
CA ILE A 296 -12.97 -15.24 -10.55
C ILE A 296 -14.28 -15.67 -9.91
N TYR A 297 -15.39 -14.98 -10.21
CA TYR A 297 -16.71 -15.34 -9.71
C TYR A 297 -17.11 -16.75 -10.14
N ASP A 298 -17.00 -17.07 -11.43
CA ASP A 298 -17.41 -18.37 -11.96
C ASP A 298 -16.58 -19.51 -11.36
N ASP A 299 -15.25 -19.33 -11.25
CA ASP A 299 -14.35 -20.30 -10.64
C ASP A 299 -14.63 -20.47 -9.14
N ALA A 300 -14.69 -19.37 -8.38
CA ALA A 300 -14.97 -19.43 -6.94
C ALA A 300 -16.32 -20.08 -6.63
N LYS A 301 -17.34 -19.82 -7.46
CA LYS A 301 -18.65 -20.47 -7.31
C LYS A 301 -18.54 -21.98 -7.48
N SER A 302 -17.90 -22.42 -8.56
CA SER A 302 -17.66 -23.85 -8.85
C SER A 302 -16.89 -24.54 -7.71
N GLN A 303 -15.81 -23.91 -7.22
CA GLN A 303 -15.01 -24.45 -6.12
C GLN A 303 -15.81 -24.55 -4.82
N CYS A 304 -16.56 -23.50 -4.46
CA CYS A 304 -17.41 -23.50 -3.28
C CYS A 304 -18.46 -24.63 -3.34
N GLU A 305 -19.16 -24.79 -4.47
CA GLU A 305 -20.12 -25.87 -4.68
C GLU A 305 -19.47 -27.26 -4.52
N ALA A 306 -18.27 -27.46 -5.07
CA ALA A 306 -17.54 -28.72 -4.96
C ALA A 306 -17.17 -29.04 -3.50
N PHE A 307 -16.65 -28.07 -2.74
CA PHE A 307 -16.26 -28.28 -1.35
C PHE A 307 -17.47 -28.46 -0.42
N VAL A 308 -18.57 -27.73 -0.63
CA VAL A 308 -19.81 -27.96 0.13
C VAL A 308 -20.36 -29.36 -0.12
N LYS A 309 -20.42 -29.80 -1.38
CA LYS A 309 -20.87 -31.16 -1.74
C LYS A 309 -19.97 -32.25 -1.21
N PHE A 310 -18.68 -31.97 -1.05
CA PHE A 310 -17.77 -32.91 -0.40
C PHE A 310 -18.09 -33.06 1.09
N LEU A 311 -18.33 -31.97 1.80
CA LEU A 311 -18.64 -31.99 3.23
C LEU A 311 -20.00 -32.64 3.51
N ASN A 312 -20.97 -32.39 2.64
CA ASN A 312 -22.30 -32.96 2.68
C ASN A 312 -22.81 -33.10 1.24
N LYS A 313 -23.09 -34.33 0.79
CA LYS A 313 -23.47 -34.60 -0.59
C LYS A 313 -24.71 -33.82 -1.05
N ASP A 314 -25.63 -33.57 -0.13
CA ASP A 314 -26.87 -32.81 -0.35
C ASP A 314 -26.72 -31.32 0.03
N GLY A 315 -25.49 -30.88 0.35
CA GLY A 315 -25.18 -29.53 0.75
C GLY A 315 -25.40 -28.52 -0.38
N ASN A 316 -25.96 -27.36 -0.03
CA ASN A 316 -26.16 -26.23 -0.93
C ASN A 316 -25.38 -25.00 -0.41
N PRO A 317 -24.49 -24.37 -1.19
CA PRO A 317 -23.75 -23.19 -0.77
C PRO A 317 -24.57 -21.89 -0.73
N ASP A 318 -25.83 -21.88 -1.20
CA ASP A 318 -26.65 -20.66 -1.28
C ASP A 318 -26.75 -19.89 0.03
N ASP A 319 -26.82 -20.59 1.16
CA ASP A 319 -26.90 -19.95 2.48
C ASP A 319 -25.56 -19.31 2.89
N LEU A 320 -24.42 -19.89 2.47
CA LEU A 320 -23.11 -19.24 2.61
C LEU A 320 -23.04 -17.96 1.78
N TYR A 321 -23.49 -18.01 0.53
CA TYR A 321 -23.51 -16.84 -0.35
C TYR A 321 -24.38 -15.72 0.25
N LYS A 322 -25.58 -16.05 0.74
CA LYS A 322 -26.46 -15.06 1.39
C LYS A 322 -25.81 -14.46 2.64
N ALA A 323 -25.21 -15.29 3.50
CA ALA A 323 -24.56 -14.83 4.72
C ALA A 323 -23.42 -13.84 4.41
N PHE A 324 -22.52 -14.18 3.48
CA PHE A 324 -21.37 -13.34 3.17
C PHE A 324 -21.68 -12.14 2.26
N LYS A 325 -22.79 -12.17 1.51
CA LYS A 325 -23.33 -10.95 0.89
C LYS A 325 -23.85 -9.96 1.91
N ALA A 326 -24.40 -10.43 3.04
CA ALA A 326 -24.88 -9.57 4.11
C ALA A 326 -23.72 -9.00 4.94
N ASP A 327 -22.77 -9.84 5.35
CA ASP A 327 -21.54 -9.43 6.04
C ASP A 327 -20.38 -10.35 5.64
N VAL A 328 -19.51 -9.88 4.74
CA VAL A 328 -18.32 -10.63 4.31
C VAL A 328 -17.33 -10.87 5.48
N SER A 329 -17.40 -10.05 6.53
CA SER A 329 -16.58 -10.17 7.74
C SER A 329 -17.18 -11.09 8.81
N ALA A 330 -18.34 -11.70 8.54
CA ALA A 330 -18.95 -12.68 9.43
C ALA A 330 -17.99 -13.86 9.68
N ALA A 331 -18.13 -14.51 10.83
CA ALA A 331 -17.38 -15.71 11.15
C ALA A 331 -17.67 -16.82 10.12
N ASP A 332 -16.75 -17.78 9.98
CA ASP A 332 -16.96 -18.94 9.13
C ASP A 332 -18.20 -19.71 9.59
N ALA A 333 -19.09 -20.00 8.64
CA ALA A 333 -20.28 -20.79 8.90
C ALA A 333 -19.90 -22.26 9.01
N LYS A 334 -20.49 -22.93 10.00
CA LYS A 334 -20.35 -24.38 10.15
C LYS A 334 -21.17 -25.10 9.09
N ILE A 335 -20.49 -25.93 8.31
CA ILE A 335 -21.10 -26.77 7.29
C ILE A 335 -21.26 -28.13 7.93
N LYS A 336 -22.50 -28.62 8.01
CA LYS A 336 -22.77 -29.97 8.52
C LYS A 336 -21.95 -30.96 7.70
N THR A 337 -21.05 -31.69 8.35
CA THR A 337 -20.35 -32.82 7.75
C THR A 337 -21.22 -34.06 7.90
N GLU A 338 -21.22 -34.95 6.91
CA GLU A 338 -21.73 -36.31 7.14
C GLU A 338 -20.97 -36.92 8.35
N GLU A 339 -21.68 -37.58 9.27
CA GLU A 339 -21.05 -38.12 10.48
C GLU A 339 -19.88 -39.05 10.10
N SER A 340 -18.78 -38.90 10.84
CA SER A 340 -17.47 -39.55 10.68
C SER A 340 -17.48 -41.09 10.69
N SER A 341 -18.62 -41.76 10.54
CA SER A 341 -18.68 -43.20 10.21
C SER A 341 -18.31 -43.49 8.76
N SER A 342 -18.15 -42.47 7.92
CA SER A 342 -17.81 -42.62 6.52
C SER A 342 -16.34 -43.01 6.33
N THR A 343 -16.11 -44.25 5.91
CA THR A 343 -14.84 -44.73 5.33
C THR A 343 -14.58 -44.15 3.94
N ALA A 344 -15.40 -43.18 3.48
CA ALA A 344 -15.25 -42.60 2.17
C ALA A 344 -13.90 -41.86 2.09
N PRO A 345 -13.11 -42.11 1.04
CA PRO A 345 -11.87 -41.39 0.84
C PRO A 345 -12.15 -39.88 0.75
N PRO A 346 -11.23 -39.04 1.24
CA PRO A 346 -11.25 -37.61 0.95
C PRO A 346 -11.30 -37.43 -0.56
N PRO A 347 -11.92 -36.35 -1.04
CA PRO A 347 -12.12 -36.17 -2.46
C PRO A 347 -10.74 -36.07 -3.10
N VAL A 348 -10.63 -36.51 -4.34
CA VAL A 348 -9.50 -36.07 -5.17
C VAL A 348 -9.57 -34.56 -5.15
N ALA A 349 -8.46 -33.90 -4.79
CA ALA A 349 -8.38 -32.44 -4.84
C ALA A 349 -8.97 -32.01 -6.19
N PRO A 350 -9.92 -31.04 -6.23
CA PRO A 350 -10.38 -30.54 -7.51
C PRO A 350 -9.13 -30.26 -8.33
N PRO A 351 -9.07 -30.70 -9.60
CA PRO A 351 -7.88 -30.52 -10.40
C PRO A 351 -7.48 -29.06 -10.24
N THR A 352 -6.19 -28.81 -10.02
CA THR A 352 -5.58 -27.47 -9.99
C THR A 352 -5.64 -26.83 -11.38
N GLY A 353 -6.77 -26.98 -12.06
CA GLY A 353 -7.08 -26.48 -13.38
C GLY A 353 -7.16 -24.98 -13.28
N LYS A 354 -6.02 -24.33 -13.53
CA LYS A 354 -5.91 -22.90 -13.79
C LYS A 354 -6.87 -22.05 -12.93
N GLY A 355 -6.86 -22.28 -11.62
CA GLY A 355 -7.68 -21.51 -10.68
C GLY A 355 -7.54 -20.03 -10.98
N ALA A 356 -8.63 -19.29 -10.90
CA ALA A 356 -8.65 -17.89 -11.30
C ALA A 356 -7.55 -17.15 -10.52
N LYS A 357 -6.57 -16.59 -11.26
CA LYS A 357 -5.46 -15.88 -10.62
C LYS A 357 -6.00 -14.64 -9.93
N ALA A 358 -5.44 -14.35 -8.76
CA ALA A 358 -5.65 -13.08 -8.08
C ALA A 358 -5.49 -11.93 -9.07
N VAL A 359 -6.46 -11.01 -9.09
CA VAL A 359 -6.47 -9.89 -10.03
C VAL A 359 -5.95 -8.65 -9.32
N ALA A 360 -4.92 -8.05 -9.90
CA ALA A 360 -4.44 -6.75 -9.48
C ALA A 360 -5.44 -5.67 -9.94
N SER A 361 -6.44 -5.36 -9.10
CA SER A 361 -7.43 -4.32 -9.39
C SER A 361 -6.91 -2.94 -8.95
N GLY A 362 -6.17 -2.29 -9.85
CA GLY A 362 -5.61 -0.95 -9.66
C GLY A 362 -4.55 -0.87 -8.56
N ALA A 363 -3.43 -0.21 -8.83
CA ALA A 363 -2.54 0.24 -7.77
C ALA A 363 -3.26 1.38 -7.04
N ALA A 364 -4.24 1.06 -6.18
CA ALA A 364 -5.02 2.06 -5.47
C ALA A 364 -4.04 2.89 -4.64
N GLY A 365 -3.72 4.08 -5.15
CA GLY A 365 -2.83 5.02 -4.50
C GLY A 365 -3.46 5.42 -3.18
N GLY A 366 -2.80 5.06 -2.07
CA GLY A 366 -3.15 5.56 -0.76
C GLY A 366 -3.35 7.08 -0.79
N THR A 367 -4.33 7.56 -0.03
CA THR A 367 -4.69 8.97 0.12
C THR A 367 -3.44 9.83 0.23
N ALA A 368 -3.42 10.96 -0.50
CA ALA A 368 -2.32 11.92 -0.47
C ALA A 368 -1.97 12.28 0.98
N GLY A 369 -0.71 12.09 1.36
CA GLY A 369 -0.22 12.55 2.65
C GLY A 369 -0.38 14.07 2.79
N PRO A 370 -0.35 14.62 4.01
CA PRO A 370 -0.38 16.06 4.22
C PRO A 370 0.74 16.70 3.42
N SER A 371 0.36 17.59 2.50
CA SER A 371 1.29 18.47 1.80
C SER A 371 2.03 19.28 2.86
N SER A 372 3.31 18.97 3.06
CA SER A 372 4.20 19.87 3.79
C SER A 372 4.37 21.11 2.91
N GLY A 373 3.92 22.24 3.45
CA GLY A 373 3.91 23.53 2.77
C GLY A 373 5.29 23.92 2.28
N GLY A 374 5.39 24.13 0.98
CA GLY A 374 6.46 24.87 0.33
C GLY A 374 5.80 25.72 -0.75
N ASP A 375 5.40 26.95 -0.40
CA ASP A 375 4.88 27.93 -1.34
C ASP A 375 5.92 28.22 -2.42
N THR A 376 5.71 27.68 -3.62
CA THR A 376 6.26 28.24 -4.85
C THR A 376 5.12 28.45 -5.85
N LYS A 377 4.74 29.73 -6.01
CA LYS A 377 3.90 30.21 -7.10
C LYS A 377 4.47 29.74 -8.44
N ALA A 378 3.81 28.78 -9.08
CA ALA A 378 4.06 28.46 -10.48
C ALA A 378 3.44 29.56 -11.36
N VAL A 379 4.31 30.24 -12.12
CA VAL A 379 3.93 31.20 -13.16
C VAL A 379 3.28 30.43 -14.32
N GLY A 380 2.10 30.89 -14.74
CA GLY A 380 1.26 30.20 -15.71
C GLY A 380 1.85 30.13 -17.11
N ALA A 381 1.80 28.93 -17.70
CA ALA A 381 1.95 28.73 -19.14
C ALA A 381 0.57 28.39 -19.72
N LYS A 382 0.06 29.30 -20.57
CA LYS A 382 -1.18 29.16 -21.32
C LYS A 382 -0.90 28.29 -22.55
N THR A 383 -1.41 27.06 -22.59
CA THR A 383 -1.38 26.22 -23.80
C THR A 383 -2.75 26.26 -24.49
N THR A 384 -2.79 26.92 -25.64
CA THR A 384 -3.90 26.92 -26.59
C THR A 384 -4.00 25.56 -27.29
N ALA A 385 -5.18 24.96 -27.29
CA ALA A 385 -5.48 23.72 -28.00
C ALA A 385 -5.52 23.93 -29.54
N PRO A 386 -5.05 22.96 -30.34
CA PRO A 386 -5.22 23.01 -31.79
C PRO A 386 -6.65 22.60 -32.18
N THR A 387 -7.30 23.48 -32.93
CA THR A 387 -8.60 23.29 -33.58
C THR A 387 -8.58 22.11 -34.56
N LYS A 388 -9.47 21.12 -34.37
CA LYS A 388 -9.79 20.07 -35.34
C LYS A 388 -10.41 20.70 -36.60
N LYS A 389 -9.76 20.49 -37.75
CA LYS A 389 -10.28 20.83 -39.07
C LYS A 389 -11.35 19.79 -39.48
N ALA A 390 -12.54 20.26 -39.83
CA ALA A 390 -13.65 19.43 -40.30
C ALA A 390 -13.36 18.86 -41.70
N ALA A 391 -13.78 17.62 -41.95
CA ALA A 391 -13.78 16.98 -43.26
C ALA A 391 -14.95 17.49 -44.13
N PRO A 392 -14.78 17.72 -45.44
CA PRO A 392 -15.89 18.06 -46.31
C PRO A 392 -16.69 16.83 -46.76
N ALA A 393 -18.00 17.00 -46.80
CA ALA A 393 -18.99 16.02 -47.20
C ALA A 393 -19.01 15.75 -48.72
N ALA A 394 -19.56 14.57 -49.05
CA ALA A 394 -19.59 13.89 -50.33
C ALA A 394 -20.13 14.66 -51.56
N LYS A 395 -19.66 14.27 -52.75
CA LYS A 395 -20.42 14.34 -53.99
C LYS A 395 -20.67 12.92 -54.54
N LYS A 396 -21.94 12.51 -54.48
CA LYS A 396 -22.51 11.46 -55.33
C LYS A 396 -22.47 11.93 -56.79
N ARG A 397 -22.12 11.04 -57.72
CA ARG A 397 -22.60 11.13 -59.10
C ARG A 397 -23.12 9.77 -59.55
N LYS A 398 -24.21 9.87 -60.31
CA LYS A 398 -25.06 8.82 -60.88
C LYS A 398 -24.32 7.98 -61.90
#